data_AF-A0A2E7QZI2-F1
#
_entry.id   AF-A0A2E7QZI2-F1
#
_cell.length_a   1.000
_cell.length_b   1.000
_cell.length_c   1.000
_cell.angle_alpha   90.00
_cell.angle_beta   90.00
_cell.angle_gamma   90.00
#
_symmetry.space_group_name_H-M   'P 1'
#
loop_
_entity.id
_entity.type
_entity.pdbx_description
1 polymer ?
#
loop_
_entity_poly.entity_id
_entity_poly.type
_entity_poly.pdbx_seq_one_letter_code
_entity_poly.pdbx_strand_id
1 'polypeptide(L)' 'MGYKKIAEWLRSRGHKTVRGKRFFANHVFSILKRKRERDERLQSLPEDRFEIGPLRIEYVERKLINQV' A
#
# COMPACT_ATOMS: atom_id res chain seq x y z
N MET A 1 -16.53 18.69 1.48
CA MET A 1 -15.33 19.31 2.09
C MET A 1 -14.28 19.50 1.01
N GLY A 2 -13.95 20.74 0.63
CA GLY A 2 -13.10 20.97 -0.55
C GLY A 2 -11.63 20.61 -0.29
N TYR A 3 -10.99 19.89 -1.21
CA TYR A 3 -9.55 19.55 -1.13
C TYR A 3 -8.65 20.78 -0.91
N LYS A 4 -9.08 21.95 -1.40
CA LYS A 4 -8.43 23.25 -1.14
C LYS A 4 -8.40 23.60 0.35
N LYS A 5 -9.52 23.47 1.07
CA LYS A 5 -9.62 23.77 2.50
C LYS A 5 -8.71 22.84 3.34
N ILE A 6 -8.63 21.57 2.96
CA ILE A 6 -7.74 20.60 3.63
C ILE A 6 -6.28 20.97 3.38
N ALA A 7 -5.92 21.33 2.14
CA ALA A 7 -4.57 21.79 1.82
C ALA A 7 -4.22 23.09 2.56
N GLU A 8 -5.17 24.02 2.71
CA GLU A 8 -5.01 25.22 3.54
C GLU A 8 -4.77 24.90 5.00
N TRP A 9 -5.57 24.02 5.58
CA TRP A 9 -5.42 23.56 6.96
C TRP A 9 -4.06 22.90 7.20
N LEU A 10 -3.60 22.04 6.28
CA LEU A 10 -2.28 21.41 6.38
C LEU A 10 -1.16 22.45 6.37
N ARG A 11 -1.28 23.48 5.54
CA ARG A 11 -0.29 24.56 5.44
C ARG A 11 -0.30 25.47 6.66
N SER A 12 -1.47 25.81 7.21
CA SER A 12 -1.57 26.66 8.39
C SER A 12 -0.98 26.00 9.63
N ARG A 13 -1.00 24.67 9.68
CA ARG A 13 -0.34 23.85 10.71
C ARG A 13 1.17 23.63 10.47
N GLY A 14 1.72 24.17 9.38
CA GLY A 14 3.15 24.01 9.05
C GLY A 14 3.52 22.65 8.44
N HIS A 15 2.54 21.80 8.08
CA HIS A 15 2.83 20.52 7.46
C HIS A 15 3.36 20.69 6.04
N LYS A 16 4.44 19.97 5.73
CA LYS A 16 5.01 19.84 4.39
C LYS A 16 4.80 18.42 3.87
N THR A 17 4.86 18.24 2.55
CA THR A 17 4.88 16.89 1.98
C THR A 17 6.15 16.16 2.40
N VAL A 18 6.21 14.84 2.17
CA VAL A 18 7.40 14.01 2.46
C VAL A 18 8.67 14.56 1.83
N ARG A 19 8.56 15.25 0.68
CA ARG A 19 9.69 15.91 -0.01
C ARG A 19 9.89 17.38 0.37
N GLY A 20 9.28 17.85 1.45
CA GLY A 20 9.39 19.22 1.93
C GLY A 20 8.61 20.27 1.13
N LYS A 21 7.75 19.87 0.18
CA LYS A 21 6.96 20.82 -0.64
C LYS A 21 5.67 21.26 0.05
N ARG A 22 5.11 22.39 -0.39
CA ARG A 22 3.80 22.90 0.03
C ARG A 22 2.66 21.95 -0.38
N PHE A 23 1.61 21.84 0.45
CA PHE A 23 0.40 21.12 0.08
C PHE A 23 -0.49 21.91 -0.88
N PHE A 24 -1.00 21.20 -1.88
CA PHE A 24 -1.97 21.67 -2.87
C PHE A 24 -3.15 20.70 -2.90
N ALA A 25 -4.27 21.14 -3.48
CA ALA A 25 -5.50 20.34 -3.53
C ALA A 25 -5.32 19.00 -4.25
N ASN A 26 -4.50 18.95 -5.31
CA ASN A 26 -4.15 17.72 -6.04
C ASN A 26 -3.37 16.71 -5.16
N HIS A 27 -2.53 17.19 -4.24
CA HIS A 27 -1.85 16.31 -3.28
C HIS A 27 -2.86 15.65 -2.35
N VAL A 28 -3.79 16.43 -1.80
CA VAL A 28 -4.85 15.91 -0.91
C VAL A 28 -5.71 14.89 -1.64
N PHE A 29 -6.16 15.21 -2.86
CA PHE A 29 -6.92 14.28 -3.70
C PHE A 29 -6.17 12.96 -3.91
N SER A 30 -4.89 13.03 -4.29
CA SER A 30 -4.07 11.84 -4.55
C SER A 30 -3.88 10.99 -3.30
N ILE A 31 -3.66 11.62 -2.14
CA ILE A 31 -3.53 10.93 -0.85
C ILE A 31 -4.81 10.18 -0.50
N LEU A 32 -5.96 10.86 -0.60
CA LEU A 32 -7.25 10.25 -0.30
C LEU A 32 -7.59 9.12 -1.26
N LYS A 33 -7.28 9.30 -2.57
CA LYS A 33 -7.44 8.24 -3.57
C LYS A 33 -6.61 7.01 -3.22
N ARG A 34 -5.31 7.18 -2.92
CA ARG A 34 -4.41 6.06 -2.56
C ARG A 34 -4.81 5.40 -1.24
N LYS A 35 -5.30 6.16 -0.27
CA LYS A 35 -5.86 5.61 0.96
C LYS A 35 -7.07 4.72 0.64
N ARG A 36 -8.00 5.19 -0.19
CA ARG A 36 -9.18 4.41 -0.58
C ARG A 36 -8.80 3.11 -1.29
N GLU A 37 -7.91 3.18 -2.28
CA GLU A 37 -7.40 1.99 -3.00
C GLU A 37 -6.72 0.99 -2.04
N ARG A 38 -6.00 1.48 -1.02
CA ARG A 38 -5.40 0.61 0.01
C ARG A 38 -6.45 -0.02 0.91
N ASP A 39 -7.44 0.76 1.35
CA ASP A 39 -8.52 0.27 2.20
C ASP A 39 -9.35 -0.79 1.45
N GLU A 40 -9.66 -0.57 0.16
CA GLU A 40 -10.31 -1.56 -0.73
C GLU A 40 -9.49 -2.85 -0.85
N ARG A 41 -8.17 -2.75 -1.07
CA ARG A 41 -7.29 -3.93 -1.11
C ARG A 41 -7.28 -4.69 0.22
N LEU A 42 -7.19 -3.98 1.34
CA LEU A 42 -7.18 -4.60 2.66
C LEU A 42 -8.51 -5.28 2.99
N GLN A 43 -9.64 -4.70 2.57
CA GLN A 43 -10.97 -5.31 2.72
C GLN A 43 -11.18 -6.52 1.80
N SER A 44 -10.52 -6.55 0.64
CA SER A 44 -10.58 -7.70 -0.27
C SER A 44 -9.71 -8.89 0.15
N LEU A 45 -8.81 -8.70 1.13
CA LEU A 45 -8.03 -9.80 1.66
C LEU A 45 -8.92 -10.66 2.56
N PRO A 46 -8.91 -12.00 2.41
CA PRO A 46 -9.58 -12.90 3.35
C PRO A 46 -9.11 -12.63 4.79
N GLU A 47 -10.02 -12.66 5.76
CA GLU A 47 -9.67 -12.58 7.20
C GLU A 47 -8.77 -13.74 7.63
N ASP A 48 -8.88 -14.87 6.92
CA ASP A 48 -8.05 -16.05 7.04
C ASP A 48 -6.66 -15.73 6.52
N ARG A 49 -5.85 -15.19 7.43
CA ARG A 49 -4.43 -14.95 7.22
C ARG A 49 -3.80 -16.19 6.60
N PHE A 50 -3.01 -15.98 5.57
CA PHE A 50 -1.99 -16.92 5.15
C PHE A 50 -1.29 -17.45 6.40
N GLU A 51 -1.51 -18.73 6.72
CA GLU A 51 -0.64 -19.43 7.64
C GLU A 51 0.72 -19.47 6.94
N ILE A 52 1.61 -18.56 7.35
CA ILE A 52 3.00 -18.59 6.90
C ILE A 52 3.62 -19.82 7.56
N GLY A 53 3.48 -20.95 6.87
CA GLY A 53 4.12 -22.20 7.23
C GLY A 53 5.63 -22.13 7.02
N PRO A 54 6.39 -23.09 7.57
CA PRO A 54 7.82 -23.17 7.36
C PRO A 54 8.13 -23.30 5.85
N LEU A 55 8.80 -22.29 5.30
CA LEU A 55 9.31 -22.34 3.93
C LEU A 55 10.38 -23.43 3.83
N ARG A 56 10.12 -24.46 3.02
CA ARG A 56 11.11 -25.48 2.67
C ARG A 56 11.57 -25.26 1.23
N ILE A 57 12.89 -25.31 1.05
CA ILE A 57 13.55 -25.28 -0.25
C ILE A 57 14.19 -26.66 -0.41
N GLU A 58 13.78 -27.40 -1.43
CA GLU A 58 14.34 -28.71 -1.74
C GLU A 58 15.07 -28.66 -3.08
N TYR A 59 16.27 -29.25 -3.11
CA TYR A 59 17.02 -29.44 -4.35
C TYR A 59 16.62 -30.78 -4.96
N VAL A 60 16.03 -30.73 -6.16
CA VAL A 60 15.68 -31.93 -6.92
C VAL A 60 16.61 -32.04 -8.13
N GLU A 61 17.40 -33.11 -8.18
CA GLU A 61 18.20 -33.42 -9.38
C GLU A 61 17.27 -33.80 -10.54
N ARG A 62 17.39 -33.09 -11.66
CA ARG A 62 16.54 -33.29 -12.85
C ARG A 62 16.55 -34.72 -13.41
N LYS A 63 17.58 -35.51 -13.09
CA LYS A 63 17.72 -36.91 -13.54
C LYS A 63 16.70 -37.87 -12.91
N LEU A 64 16.07 -37.48 -11.79
CA LEU A 64 15.11 -38.30 -11.05
C LEU A 64 13.64 -38.00 -11.41
N ILE A 65 13.38 -36.96 -12.21
CA ILE A 65 12.02 -36.46 -12.48
C ILE A 65 11.20 -37.39 -13.40
N ASN A 66 11.84 -38.31 -14.12
CA ASN A 66 11.20 -39.19 -15.11
C ASN A 66 11.43 -40.70 -14.84
N GLN A 67 11.68 -41.11 -13.59
CA GLN A 67 11.88 -42.53 -13.24
C GLN A 67 10.62 -43.24 -12.69
N VAL A 68 9.44 -42.65 -12.88
CA VAL A 68 8.15 -43.26 -12.52
C VAL A 68 7.34 -43.51 -13.79
#